data_AF-A0A0Q7W8P8-F1
#
_entry.id   AF-A0A0Q7W8P8-F1
#
_cell.length_a   1.000
_cell.length_b   1.000
_cell.length_c   1.000
_cell.angle_alpha   90.00
_cell.angle_beta   90.00
_cell.angle_gamma   90.00
#
_symmetry.space_group_name_H-M   'P 1'
#
loop_
_entity.id
_entity.type
_entity.pdbx_description
1 polymer ?
#
loop_
_entity_poly.entity_id
_entity_poly.type
_entity_poly.pdbx_seq_one_letter_code
_entity_poly.pdbx_strand_id
1 'polypeptide(L)'
;MASFVATYRIKTLGVQNGFLQERVEARLMLLFRRPLEAVRPILAGNGAIVKKGIDWAMAERFRDALITCGIRCEVEEEKPPPARATLAEYAAQLQSHLESLDPGRRWTFMAEEGELFGVPGPESPYPLELLVPLENMYQEWLAVSLAASEDLLRHTAGMVLMGNTPGMVEEAVRHLLPIVRNSAERGQAMLAAARGYSPLLFRPICEGLEMGLAFHRGTVVHRVARAHLEAWDMTEDAAFEAAFANLRARSTAPLLPSPQGVFGGGWDDGYDSSRMLLPELIEAAVPEGRPVVMVPTRGMLMVCSDKNEVAMDAMLKAAISAMREEKMVMPRLLRLVDGRWQIFVPPSLTRRLNSLSKYVEGNDYRLQKELLKAHEWASGRNRCVVTYLVGKLGPEQVRTSACTWTRDMPSLLPKTDLLYFADPASLDPPITVTWEAAMPVVGALMQRTDDYPPRYYVEGFPNEVQLAQLADIAAAARREAKAQALAAAQAAQAALAAQNTRPMLDSRRMQTVAAVLNRPVGEVLRSALGRKAGAKPAHAR
;
A
#
# COMPACT_ATOMS: atom_id res chain seq x y z
N MET A 1 -26.56 -22.81 -0.10
CA MET A 1 -25.63 -23.95 0.06
C MET A 1 -24.87 -24.10 -1.25
N ALA A 2 -23.62 -23.64 -1.29
CA ALA A 2 -22.77 -23.87 -2.46
C ALA A 2 -22.34 -25.35 -2.43
N SER A 3 -22.72 -26.12 -3.45
CA SER A 3 -22.23 -27.48 -3.64
C SER A 3 -20.71 -27.42 -3.77
N PHE A 4 -19.98 -28.06 -2.86
CA PHE A 4 -18.54 -28.23 -2.98
C PHE A 4 -18.27 -29.08 -4.21
N VAL A 5 -17.76 -28.45 -5.27
CA VAL A 5 -17.27 -29.19 -6.44
C VAL A 5 -15.90 -29.73 -6.07
N ALA A 6 -15.75 -31.05 -5.99
CA ALA A 6 -14.47 -31.70 -5.73
C ALA A 6 -13.43 -31.22 -6.77
N THR A 7 -12.25 -30.86 -6.29
CA THR A 7 -11.12 -30.49 -7.14
C THR A 7 -10.04 -31.56 -7.05
N TYR A 8 -9.25 -31.71 -8.10
CA TYR A 8 -8.29 -32.80 -8.25
C TYR A 8 -6.90 -32.24 -8.56
N ARG A 9 -5.88 -33.03 -8.22
CA ARG A 9 -4.47 -32.77 -8.54
C ARG A 9 -3.84 -33.97 -9.23
N ILE A 10 -2.81 -33.71 -10.02
CA ILE A 10 -2.10 -34.72 -10.81
C ILE A 10 -0.67 -34.83 -10.31
N LYS A 11 -0.32 -36.03 -9.88
CA LYS A 11 0.95 -36.37 -9.25
C LYS A 11 1.74 -37.33 -10.14
N THR A 12 3.02 -37.04 -10.39
CA THR A 12 3.85 -37.87 -11.27
C THR A 12 4.62 -38.92 -10.50
N LEU A 13 4.64 -40.13 -11.07
CA LEU A 13 5.28 -41.33 -10.53
C LEU A 13 6.53 -41.72 -11.34
N GLY A 14 7.00 -40.79 -12.19
CA GLY A 14 8.22 -40.92 -12.98
C GLY A 14 7.98 -41.52 -14.37
N VAL A 15 9.07 -41.89 -15.04
CA VAL A 15 9.03 -42.40 -16.43
C VAL A 15 8.39 -43.80 -16.49
N GLN A 16 7.61 -44.05 -17.53
CA GLN A 16 7.01 -45.36 -17.82
C GLN A 16 8.08 -46.37 -18.23
N ASN A 17 7.92 -47.62 -17.78
CA ASN A 17 8.81 -48.71 -18.17
C ASN A 17 8.83 -48.88 -19.69
N GLY A 18 10.02 -48.96 -20.28
CA GLY A 18 10.23 -49.09 -21.73
C GLY A 18 10.35 -47.77 -22.49
N PHE A 19 10.19 -46.61 -21.84
CA PHE A 19 10.45 -45.31 -22.44
C PHE A 19 11.85 -44.80 -22.11
N LEU A 20 12.58 -44.33 -23.12
CA LEU A 20 13.88 -43.66 -22.93
C LEU A 20 13.66 -42.25 -22.37
N GLN A 21 14.35 -41.93 -21.28
CA GLN A 21 14.20 -40.66 -20.56
C GLN A 21 14.36 -39.43 -21.48
N GLU A 22 15.39 -39.40 -22.32
CA GLU A 22 15.66 -38.30 -23.26
C GLU A 22 14.49 -38.05 -24.23
N ARG A 23 13.78 -39.11 -24.65
CA ARG A 23 12.60 -38.99 -25.52
C ARG A 23 11.39 -38.45 -24.77
N VAL A 24 11.25 -38.79 -23.49
CA VAL A 24 10.19 -38.27 -22.63
C VAL A 24 10.42 -36.79 -22.32
N GLU A 25 11.67 -36.40 -22.05
CA GLU A 25 12.08 -35.00 -21.87
C GLU A 25 11.71 -34.14 -23.08
N ALA A 26 12.09 -34.58 -24.29
CA ALA A 26 11.74 -33.87 -25.52
C ALA A 26 10.22 -33.71 -25.73
N ARG A 27 9.44 -34.75 -25.41
CA ARG A 27 7.97 -34.72 -25.50
C ARG A 27 7.34 -33.78 -24.48
N LEU A 28 7.85 -33.75 -23.25
CA LEU A 28 7.37 -32.86 -22.19
C LEU A 28 7.70 -31.40 -22.47
N MET A 29 8.89 -31.11 -23.02
CA MET A 29 9.27 -29.77 -23.46
C MET A 29 8.30 -29.24 -24.51
N LEU A 30 7.86 -30.10 -25.45
CA LEU A 30 6.86 -29.75 -26.45
C LEU A 30 5.46 -29.58 -25.86
N LEU A 31 5.03 -30.48 -24.97
CA LEU A 31 3.71 -30.44 -24.34
C LEU A 31 3.51 -29.16 -23.51
N PHE A 32 4.51 -28.79 -22.70
CA PHE A 32 4.43 -27.63 -21.81
C PHE A 32 4.99 -26.34 -22.41
N ARG A 33 5.70 -26.41 -23.55
CA ARG A 33 6.48 -25.30 -24.14
C ARG A 33 7.44 -24.69 -23.12
N ARG A 34 8.19 -25.54 -22.43
CA ARG A 34 9.13 -25.17 -21.36
C ARG A 34 10.53 -25.75 -21.62
N PRO A 35 11.60 -25.10 -21.13
CA PRO A 35 12.97 -25.61 -21.25
C PRO A 35 13.18 -26.87 -20.39
N LEU A 36 14.23 -27.63 -20.70
CA LEU A 36 14.55 -28.92 -20.07
C LEU A 36 14.55 -28.87 -18.53
N GLU A 37 15.16 -27.83 -17.95
CA GLU A 37 15.26 -27.66 -16.49
C GLU A 37 13.89 -27.57 -15.80
N ALA A 38 12.89 -26.99 -16.49
CA ALA A 38 11.55 -26.84 -15.95
C ALA A 38 10.72 -28.13 -16.03
N VAL A 39 11.08 -29.08 -16.90
CA VAL A 39 10.36 -30.35 -17.05
C VAL A 39 11.00 -31.50 -16.27
N ARG A 40 12.30 -31.46 -15.98
CA ARG A 40 13.02 -32.48 -15.18
C ARG A 40 12.31 -32.92 -13.88
N PRO A 41 11.72 -32.01 -13.07
CA PRO A 41 10.99 -32.42 -11.86
C PRO A 41 9.81 -33.36 -12.13
N ILE A 42 9.20 -33.28 -13.31
CA ILE A 42 8.06 -34.14 -13.72
C ILE A 42 8.51 -35.61 -13.86
N LEU A 43 9.76 -35.83 -14.28
CA LEU A 43 10.33 -37.17 -14.51
C LEU A 43 10.88 -37.82 -13.23
N ALA A 44 11.12 -37.04 -12.18
CA ALA A 44 11.86 -37.47 -10.98
C ALA A 44 11.17 -38.57 -10.15
N GLY A 45 9.89 -38.86 -10.42
CA GLY A 45 9.14 -39.91 -9.74
C GLY A 45 8.94 -39.70 -8.23
N ASN A 46 9.16 -38.48 -7.76
CA ASN A 46 9.04 -38.07 -6.36
C ASN A 46 7.63 -37.58 -5.99
N GLY A 47 6.63 -37.79 -6.85
CA GLY A 47 5.28 -37.29 -6.61
C GLY A 47 5.11 -35.81 -6.91
N ALA A 48 5.86 -35.26 -7.87
CA ALA A 48 5.71 -33.86 -8.28
C ALA A 48 4.28 -33.57 -8.77
N ILE A 49 3.72 -32.44 -8.33
CA ILE A 49 2.37 -32.00 -8.73
C ILE A 49 2.49 -31.17 -10.01
N VAL A 50 1.89 -31.66 -11.09
CA VAL A 50 1.90 -30.98 -12.40
C VAL A 50 0.79 -29.94 -12.51
N LYS A 51 -0.38 -30.27 -11.95
CA LYS A 51 -1.56 -29.39 -11.95
C LYS A 51 -2.46 -29.72 -10.77
N LYS A 52 -3.11 -28.70 -10.23
CA LYS A 52 -3.96 -28.74 -9.04
C LYS A 52 -5.15 -27.77 -9.21
N GLY A 53 -6.22 -27.95 -8.45
CA GLY A 53 -7.43 -27.11 -8.45
C GLY A 53 -8.26 -27.24 -9.72
N ILE A 54 -8.25 -28.41 -10.36
CA ILE A 54 -8.96 -28.68 -11.61
C ILE A 54 -10.11 -29.65 -11.40
N ASP A 55 -11.14 -29.58 -12.24
CA ASP A 55 -12.21 -30.58 -12.24
C ASP A 55 -11.71 -31.94 -12.78
N TRP A 56 -12.53 -32.97 -12.61
CA TRP A 56 -12.20 -34.33 -13.03
C TRP A 56 -11.91 -34.42 -14.54
N ALA A 57 -12.73 -33.80 -15.38
CA ALA A 57 -12.59 -33.87 -16.84
C ALA A 57 -11.25 -33.28 -17.32
N MET A 58 -10.84 -32.16 -16.72
CA MET A 58 -9.54 -31.56 -16.99
C MET A 58 -8.40 -32.41 -16.43
N ALA A 59 -8.58 -33.02 -15.25
CA ALA A 59 -7.60 -33.90 -14.65
C ALA A 59 -7.30 -35.13 -15.51
N GLU A 60 -8.33 -35.74 -16.09
CA GLU A 60 -8.18 -36.85 -17.03
C GLU A 60 -7.42 -36.44 -18.29
N ARG A 61 -7.74 -35.28 -18.88
CA ARG A 61 -7.02 -34.80 -20.08
C ARG A 61 -5.54 -34.61 -19.85
N PHE A 62 -5.16 -34.06 -18.70
CA PHE A 62 -3.75 -33.90 -18.35
C PHE A 62 -3.07 -35.23 -18.04
N ARG A 63 -3.74 -36.15 -17.33
CA ARG A 63 -3.26 -37.52 -17.09
C ARG A 63 -2.95 -38.21 -18.42
N ASP A 64 -3.88 -38.18 -19.35
CA ASP A 64 -3.75 -38.87 -20.63
C ASP A 64 -2.65 -38.26 -21.50
N ALA A 65 -2.49 -36.94 -21.48
CA ALA A 65 -1.39 -36.24 -22.15
C ALA A 65 -0.01 -36.62 -21.57
N LEU A 66 0.10 -36.72 -20.25
CA LEU A 66 1.33 -37.14 -19.56
C LEU A 66 1.65 -38.62 -19.82
N ILE A 67 0.64 -39.49 -19.80
CA ILE A 67 0.78 -40.91 -20.14
C ILE A 67 1.27 -41.08 -21.58
N THR A 68 0.71 -40.32 -22.52
CA THR A 68 1.13 -40.34 -23.94
C THR A 68 2.58 -39.88 -24.12
N CYS A 69 3.05 -38.96 -23.26
CA CYS A 69 4.43 -38.53 -23.24
C CYS A 69 5.40 -39.56 -22.63
N GLY A 70 4.90 -40.62 -21.99
CA GLY A 70 5.69 -41.66 -21.32
C GLY A 70 5.89 -41.42 -19.82
N ILE A 71 5.01 -40.65 -19.17
CA ILE A 71 5.04 -40.40 -17.72
C ILE A 71 3.94 -41.21 -17.02
N ARG A 72 4.29 -41.87 -15.92
CA ARG A 72 3.33 -42.44 -14.98
C ARG A 72 2.80 -41.31 -14.10
N CYS A 73 1.49 -41.23 -13.92
CA CYS A 73 0.88 -40.25 -13.04
C CYS A 73 -0.42 -40.79 -12.44
N GLU A 74 -0.82 -40.20 -11.33
CA GLU A 74 -2.06 -40.49 -10.61
C GLU A 74 -2.86 -39.20 -10.43
N VAL A 75 -4.18 -39.32 -10.50
CA VAL A 75 -5.12 -38.24 -10.19
C VAL A 75 -5.63 -38.48 -8.78
N GLU A 76 -5.40 -37.52 -7.89
CA GLU A 76 -5.88 -37.57 -6.50
C GLU A 76 -6.92 -36.46 -6.31
N GLU A 77 -8.00 -36.76 -5.56
CA GLU A 77 -8.91 -35.73 -5.07
C GLU A 77 -8.17 -34.85 -4.05
N GLU A 78 -8.28 -33.53 -4.21
CA GLU A 78 -7.75 -32.59 -3.24
C GLU A 78 -8.60 -32.66 -1.98
N LYS A 79 -8.05 -33.31 -0.96
CA LYS A 79 -8.54 -33.10 0.40
C LYS A 79 -8.36 -31.62 0.71
N PRO A 80 -9.40 -30.92 1.17
CA PRO A 80 -9.22 -29.55 1.66
C PRO A 80 -8.13 -29.60 2.74
N PRO A 81 -7.20 -28.64 2.77
CA PRO A 81 -6.28 -28.54 3.89
C PRO A 81 -7.11 -28.51 5.19
N PRO A 82 -6.64 -29.10 6.29
CA PRO A 82 -7.31 -28.92 7.57
C PRO A 82 -7.52 -27.42 7.78
N ALA A 83 -8.73 -27.03 8.19
CA ALA A 83 -9.03 -25.64 8.46
C ALA A 83 -8.00 -25.15 9.49
N ARG A 84 -7.08 -24.28 9.06
CA ARG A 84 -6.22 -23.57 9.98
C ARG A 84 -7.14 -22.71 10.85
N ALA A 85 -6.95 -22.75 12.15
CA ALA A 85 -7.68 -21.89 13.06
C ALA A 85 -7.55 -20.43 12.61
N THR A 86 -8.67 -19.73 12.62
CA THR A 86 -8.82 -18.35 12.18
C THR A 86 -8.12 -17.38 13.14
N LEU A 87 -7.85 -16.16 12.67
CA LEU A 87 -7.32 -15.09 13.52
C LEU A 87 -8.23 -14.82 14.74
N ALA A 88 -9.54 -14.92 14.57
CA ALA A 88 -10.51 -14.74 15.66
C ALA A 88 -10.41 -15.85 16.72
N GLU A 89 -10.20 -17.11 16.30
CA GLU A 89 -9.98 -18.23 17.23
C GLU A 89 -8.64 -18.11 17.97
N TYR A 90 -7.60 -17.61 17.30
CA TYR A 90 -6.33 -17.26 17.95
C TYR A 90 -6.52 -16.13 18.97
N ALA A 91 -7.21 -15.05 18.58
CA ALA A 91 -7.48 -13.91 19.45
C ALA A 91 -8.23 -14.31 20.71
N ALA A 92 -9.24 -15.18 20.59
CA ALA A 92 -10.00 -15.69 21.73
C ALA A 92 -9.14 -16.53 22.69
N GLN A 93 -8.24 -17.38 22.17
CA GLN A 93 -7.32 -18.17 22.99
C GLN A 93 -6.31 -17.28 23.72
N LEU A 94 -5.67 -16.35 23.00
CA LEU A 94 -4.74 -15.41 23.60
C LEU A 94 -5.43 -14.53 24.67
N GLN A 95 -6.64 -14.05 24.37
CA GLN A 95 -7.45 -13.29 25.33
C GLN A 95 -7.70 -14.07 26.62
N SER A 96 -8.06 -15.36 26.54
CA SER A 96 -8.24 -16.22 27.72
C SER A 96 -6.99 -16.28 28.61
N HIS A 97 -5.80 -16.41 28.01
CA HIS A 97 -4.55 -16.40 28.77
C HIS A 97 -4.24 -15.03 29.38
N LEU A 98 -4.51 -13.94 28.65
CA LEU A 98 -4.32 -12.58 29.14
C LEU A 98 -5.24 -12.28 30.34
N GLU A 99 -6.51 -12.68 30.26
CA GLU A 99 -7.49 -12.56 31.35
C GLU A 99 -7.12 -13.44 32.56
N SER A 100 -6.53 -14.61 32.32
CA SER A 100 -6.02 -15.46 33.40
C SER A 100 -4.83 -14.84 34.15
N LEU A 101 -4.00 -14.05 33.47
CA LEU A 101 -2.83 -13.40 34.08
C LEU A 101 -3.19 -12.05 34.72
N ASP A 102 -4.21 -11.36 34.20
CA ASP A 102 -4.71 -10.09 34.68
C ASP A 102 -6.25 -10.07 34.65
N PRO A 103 -6.92 -10.68 35.66
CA PRO A 103 -8.39 -10.73 35.72
C PRO A 103 -9.04 -9.35 35.85
N GLY A 104 -8.28 -8.34 36.29
CA GLY A 104 -8.73 -6.97 36.43
C GLY A 104 -8.85 -6.24 35.08
N ARG A 105 -8.32 -6.81 33.98
CA ARG A 105 -8.32 -6.19 32.65
C ARG A 105 -9.38 -6.78 31.74
N ARG A 106 -10.06 -5.91 31.00
CA ARG A 106 -11.04 -6.29 29.97
C ARG A 106 -10.43 -6.22 28.59
N TRP A 107 -10.61 -7.27 27.80
CA TRP A 107 -10.11 -7.34 26.43
C TRP A 107 -11.23 -7.29 25.41
N THR A 108 -10.95 -6.72 24.24
CA THR A 108 -11.86 -6.65 23.10
C THR A 108 -11.08 -6.90 21.81
N PHE A 109 -11.52 -7.90 21.03
CA PHE A 109 -10.96 -8.16 19.72
C PHE A 109 -11.58 -7.21 18.68
N MET A 110 -10.71 -6.48 17.98
CA MET A 110 -11.06 -5.59 16.88
C MET A 110 -10.78 -6.30 15.56
N ALA A 111 -11.82 -6.94 15.03
CA ALA A 111 -11.69 -7.85 13.89
C ALA A 111 -11.25 -7.18 12.58
N GLU A 112 -11.63 -5.92 12.35
CA GLU A 112 -11.23 -5.18 11.15
C GLU A 112 -9.74 -4.81 11.17
N GLU A 113 -9.21 -4.52 12.36
CA GLU A 113 -7.83 -4.13 12.60
C GLU A 113 -6.89 -5.31 12.86
N GLY A 114 -7.43 -6.48 13.22
CA GLY A 114 -6.64 -7.63 13.62
C GLY A 114 -5.88 -7.38 14.93
N GLU A 115 -6.48 -6.64 15.86
CA GLU A 115 -5.85 -6.16 17.09
C GLU A 115 -6.66 -6.58 18.34
N LEU A 116 -5.98 -6.89 19.44
CA LEU A 116 -6.58 -6.97 20.78
C LEU A 116 -6.41 -5.64 21.51
N PHE A 117 -7.50 -5.12 22.04
CA PHE A 117 -7.52 -3.92 22.87
C PHE A 117 -7.83 -4.28 24.34
N GLY A 118 -6.93 -3.94 25.26
CA GLY A 118 -7.04 -4.26 26.68
C GLY A 118 -7.15 -3.02 27.56
N VAL A 119 -8.26 -2.89 28.30
CA VAL A 119 -8.52 -1.79 29.26
C VAL A 119 -8.34 -2.29 30.69
N PRO A 120 -7.43 -1.69 31.48
CA PRO A 120 -7.22 -2.09 32.87
C PRO A 120 -8.37 -1.60 33.76
N GLY A 121 -8.86 -2.47 34.62
CA GLY A 121 -9.74 -2.12 35.74
C GLY A 121 -8.94 -1.79 37.01
N PRO A 122 -9.62 -1.37 38.09
CA PRO A 122 -8.98 -0.94 39.33
C PRO A 122 -8.09 -2.01 40.01
N GLU A 123 -8.37 -3.28 39.74
CA GLU A 123 -7.65 -4.44 40.31
C GLU A 123 -6.51 -4.92 39.41
N SER A 124 -6.32 -4.31 38.23
CA SER A 124 -5.25 -4.70 37.32
C SER A 124 -3.89 -4.29 37.88
N PRO A 125 -2.91 -5.20 37.98
CA PRO A 125 -1.53 -4.86 38.36
C PRO A 125 -0.79 -4.09 37.27
N TYR A 126 -1.36 -4.02 36.06
CA TYR A 126 -0.81 -3.30 34.90
C TYR A 126 -1.73 -2.11 34.59
N PRO A 127 -1.40 -0.89 34.99
CA PRO A 127 -2.36 0.22 34.98
C PRO A 127 -2.60 0.83 33.58
N LEU A 128 -1.98 0.29 32.53
CA LEU A 128 -1.94 0.91 31.20
C LEU A 128 -2.77 0.15 30.17
N GLU A 129 -3.43 0.85 29.27
CA GLU A 129 -4.11 0.20 28.14
C GLU A 129 -3.14 -0.43 27.16
N LEU A 130 -3.57 -1.49 26.47
CA LEU A 130 -2.77 -2.18 25.47
C LEU A 130 -3.50 -2.29 24.15
N LEU A 131 -2.77 -1.98 23.08
CA LEU A 131 -3.17 -2.22 21.69
C LEU A 131 -2.18 -3.19 21.07
N VAL A 132 -2.61 -4.43 20.85
CA VAL A 132 -1.75 -5.55 20.46
C VAL A 132 -2.14 -6.06 19.07
N PRO A 133 -1.36 -5.73 18.02
CA PRO A 133 -1.52 -6.33 16.69
C PRO A 133 -1.23 -7.81 16.72
N LEU A 134 -2.15 -8.62 16.19
CA LEU A 134 -2.10 -10.07 16.33
C LEU A 134 -1.43 -10.78 15.16
N GLU A 135 -1.28 -10.12 14.01
CA GLU A 135 -0.88 -10.78 12.75
C GLU A 135 0.40 -11.62 12.91
N ASN A 136 1.48 -11.04 13.41
CA ASN A 136 2.76 -11.75 13.54
C ASN A 136 2.66 -12.90 14.55
N MET A 137 1.96 -12.68 15.66
CA MET A 137 1.80 -13.68 16.72
C MET A 137 0.92 -14.84 16.24
N TYR A 138 -0.08 -14.54 15.41
CA TYR A 138 -0.92 -15.52 14.74
C TYR A 138 -0.15 -16.35 13.71
N GLN A 139 0.68 -15.70 12.86
CA GLN A 139 1.51 -16.42 11.90
C GLN A 139 2.53 -17.34 12.59
N GLU A 140 3.14 -16.90 13.69
CA GLU A 140 4.04 -17.74 14.50
C GLU A 140 3.28 -18.92 15.11
N TRP A 141 2.10 -18.66 15.67
CA TRP A 141 1.24 -19.70 16.23
C TRP A 141 0.76 -20.73 15.20
N LEU A 142 0.50 -20.30 13.95
CA LEU A 142 0.21 -21.20 12.84
C LEU A 142 1.41 -22.02 12.36
N ALA A 143 2.64 -21.55 12.63
CA ALA A 143 3.87 -22.20 12.20
C ALA A 143 4.34 -23.30 13.17
N VAL A 144 3.87 -23.30 14.43
CA VAL A 144 4.22 -24.30 15.43
C VAL A 144 3.26 -25.50 15.44
N SER A 145 3.67 -26.60 16.08
CA SER A 145 2.82 -27.77 16.24
C SER A 145 1.71 -27.52 17.26
N LEU A 146 0.60 -28.27 17.17
CA LEU A 146 -0.49 -28.21 18.14
C LEU A 146 -0.02 -28.48 19.59
N ALA A 147 1.04 -29.28 19.77
CA ALA A 147 1.60 -29.54 21.10
C ALA A 147 2.36 -28.33 21.67
N ALA A 148 2.97 -27.51 20.81
CA ALA A 148 3.74 -26.33 21.21
C ALA A 148 2.92 -25.04 21.25
N SER A 149 1.72 -25.05 20.66
CA SER A 149 0.88 -23.87 20.48
C SER A 149 0.37 -23.29 21.80
N GLU A 150 0.06 -24.15 22.79
CA GLU A 150 -0.39 -23.76 24.13
C GLU A 150 0.71 -23.06 24.93
N ASP A 151 1.93 -23.61 24.91
CA ASP A 151 3.08 -23.01 25.58
C ASP A 151 3.45 -21.67 24.95
N LEU A 152 3.37 -21.57 23.62
CA LEU A 152 3.57 -20.32 22.89
C LEU A 152 2.53 -19.27 23.27
N LEU A 153 1.24 -19.62 23.37
CA LEU A 153 0.18 -18.71 23.80
C LEU A 153 0.44 -18.17 25.21
N ARG A 154 0.78 -19.05 26.15
CA ARG A 154 1.10 -18.68 27.53
C ARG A 154 2.30 -17.75 27.60
N HIS A 155 3.38 -18.07 26.88
CA HIS A 155 4.57 -17.23 26.81
C HIS A 155 4.26 -15.85 26.22
N THR A 156 3.50 -15.84 25.13
CA THR A 156 3.08 -14.63 24.43
C THR A 156 2.24 -13.71 25.32
N ALA A 157 1.26 -14.26 26.05
CA ALA A 157 0.44 -13.51 26.98
C ALA A 157 1.27 -12.85 28.09
N GLY A 158 2.26 -13.58 28.63
CA GLY A 158 3.21 -13.03 29.61
C GLY A 158 4.01 -11.85 29.06
N MET A 159 4.53 -11.96 27.83
CA MET A 159 5.29 -10.88 27.19
C MET A 159 4.44 -9.63 26.92
N VAL A 160 3.17 -9.81 26.51
CA VAL A 160 2.23 -8.70 26.29
C VAL A 160 2.05 -7.88 27.57
N LEU A 161 1.87 -8.53 28.71
CA LEU A 161 1.67 -7.85 30.00
C LEU A 161 2.95 -7.24 30.56
N MET A 162 4.11 -7.89 30.37
CA MET A 162 5.41 -7.37 30.83
C MET A 162 5.71 -5.97 30.29
N GLY A 163 5.24 -5.65 29.07
CA GLY A 163 5.37 -4.33 28.47
C GLY A 163 4.82 -3.17 29.32
N ASN A 164 3.97 -3.45 30.30
CA ASN A 164 3.36 -2.44 31.17
C ASN A 164 3.93 -2.41 32.58
N THR A 165 5.03 -3.10 32.86
CA THR A 165 5.54 -3.20 34.22
C THR A 165 6.24 -1.91 34.65
N PRO A 166 5.82 -1.26 35.75
CA PRO A 166 6.48 -0.05 36.24
C PRO A 166 7.94 -0.28 36.63
N GLY A 167 8.78 0.75 36.49
CA GLY A 167 10.17 0.74 36.93
C GLY A 167 11.15 -0.06 36.05
N MET A 168 10.75 -0.50 34.86
CA MET A 168 11.58 -1.27 33.93
C MET A 168 12.34 -0.41 32.89
N VAL A 169 12.98 0.70 33.31
CA VAL A 169 13.69 1.62 32.39
C VAL A 169 14.69 0.87 31.49
N GLU A 170 15.56 0.06 32.09
CA GLU A 170 16.67 -0.59 31.38
C GLU A 170 16.19 -1.55 30.30
N GLU A 171 15.09 -2.25 30.55
CA GLU A 171 14.47 -3.16 29.58
C GLU A 171 13.70 -2.37 28.52
N ALA A 172 12.93 -1.36 28.92
CA ALA A 172 12.20 -0.49 28.00
C ALA A 172 13.13 0.13 26.94
N VAL A 173 14.25 0.70 27.38
CA VAL A 173 15.27 1.31 26.51
C VAL A 173 15.75 0.36 25.40
N ARG A 174 15.88 -0.94 25.66
CA ARG A 174 16.40 -1.93 24.68
C ARG A 174 15.38 -2.34 23.62
N HIS A 175 14.09 -2.11 23.90
CA HIS A 175 12.98 -2.62 23.10
C HIS A 175 12.18 -1.51 22.42
N LEU A 176 12.50 -0.24 22.66
CA LEU A 176 11.89 0.87 21.98
C LEU A 176 12.35 0.98 20.52
N LEU A 177 11.40 1.20 19.61
CA LEU A 177 11.65 1.53 18.20
C LEU A 177 10.71 2.65 17.75
N PRO A 178 11.19 3.62 16.95
CA PRO A 178 10.33 4.63 16.39
C PRO A 178 9.49 3.98 15.29
N ILE A 179 8.24 4.41 15.17
CA ILE A 179 7.32 3.94 14.14
C ILE A 179 6.77 5.12 13.35
N VAL A 180 6.74 4.97 12.03
CA VAL A 180 6.11 5.95 11.13
C VAL A 180 4.66 5.54 10.90
N ARG A 181 3.74 6.50 11.07
CA ARG A 181 2.28 6.29 10.97
C ARG A 181 1.60 7.44 10.26
N ASN A 182 0.46 7.14 9.64
CA ASN A 182 -0.44 8.16 9.12
C ASN A 182 -1.11 8.87 10.30
N SER A 183 -1.10 10.21 10.30
CA SER A 183 -1.78 11.04 11.31
C SER A 183 -3.28 10.71 11.48
N ALA A 184 -3.94 10.20 10.43
CA ALA A 184 -5.33 9.74 10.50
C ALA A 184 -5.50 8.55 11.46
N GLU A 185 -4.49 7.67 11.60
CA GLU A 185 -4.56 6.57 12.56
C GLU A 185 -4.61 7.08 14.01
N ARG A 186 -3.90 8.18 14.30
CA ARG A 186 -4.00 8.84 15.61
C ARG A 186 -5.39 9.42 15.82
N GLY A 187 -5.93 10.16 14.85
CA GLY A 187 -7.26 10.74 14.96
C GLY A 187 -8.33 9.67 15.18
N GLN A 188 -8.22 8.55 14.46
CA GLN A 188 -9.09 7.37 14.63
C GLN A 188 -8.93 6.78 16.04
N ALA A 189 -7.69 6.56 16.50
CA ALA A 189 -7.42 6.07 17.84
C ALA A 189 -7.98 7.01 18.91
N MET A 190 -7.83 8.34 18.76
CA MET A 190 -8.36 9.35 19.69
C MET A 190 -9.90 9.37 19.74
N LEU A 191 -10.56 9.18 18.60
CA LEU A 191 -12.03 9.12 18.55
C LEU A 191 -12.58 7.81 19.12
N ALA A 192 -11.91 6.70 18.86
CA ALA A 192 -12.18 5.44 19.56
C ALA A 192 -11.91 5.59 21.08
N ALA A 193 -10.90 6.39 21.42
CA ALA A 193 -10.42 6.65 22.76
C ALA A 193 -11.19 7.65 23.61
N ALA A 194 -12.11 8.43 23.04
CA ALA A 194 -13.07 9.19 23.84
C ALA A 194 -13.94 8.30 24.75
N ARG A 195 -13.71 6.97 24.73
CA ARG A 195 -14.18 5.93 25.65
C ARG A 195 -13.23 5.64 26.84
N GLY A 196 -12.08 6.31 26.97
CA GLY A 196 -11.18 6.21 28.13
C GLY A 196 -9.65 6.18 27.92
N TYR A 197 -9.09 6.48 26.72
CA TYR A 197 -7.69 6.10 26.48
C TYR A 197 -6.62 7.11 26.92
N SER A 198 -5.42 6.58 27.23
CA SER A 198 -4.20 7.38 27.34
C SER A 198 -3.77 7.93 25.98
N PRO A 199 -3.40 9.22 25.87
CA PRO A 199 -2.89 9.78 24.62
C PRO A 199 -1.60 9.07 24.19
N LEU A 200 -1.65 8.51 22.98
CA LEU A 200 -0.47 7.96 22.30
C LEU A 200 0.55 9.08 22.02
N LEU A 201 1.84 8.73 21.99
CA LEU A 201 2.92 9.69 21.73
C LEU A 201 3.11 9.87 20.23
N PHE A 202 3.16 11.13 19.79
CA PHE A 202 3.40 11.45 18.39
C PHE A 202 4.22 12.72 18.21
N ARG A 203 5.16 12.67 17.27
CA ARG A 203 5.92 13.81 16.76
C ARG A 203 5.64 14.00 15.27
N PRO A 204 5.24 15.20 14.81
CA PRO A 204 5.01 15.42 13.40
C PRO A 204 6.31 15.29 12.61
N ILE A 205 6.28 14.55 11.50
CA ILE A 205 7.38 14.47 10.54
C ILE A 205 7.13 15.49 9.42
N CYS A 206 5.96 15.41 8.81
CA CYS A 206 5.45 16.33 7.80
C CYS A 206 3.92 16.25 7.75
N GLU A 207 3.28 16.99 6.84
CA GLU A 207 1.82 16.91 6.66
C GLU A 207 1.39 15.46 6.40
N GLY A 208 0.50 14.92 7.23
CA GLY A 208 -0.05 13.56 7.10
C GLY A 208 0.79 12.45 7.74
N LEU A 209 2.03 12.72 8.16
CA LEU A 209 2.94 11.71 8.69
C LEU A 209 3.45 12.06 10.08
N GLU A 210 3.35 11.09 10.99
CA GLU A 210 3.75 11.23 12.38
C GLU A 210 4.67 10.08 12.79
N MET A 211 5.52 10.36 13.78
CA MET A 211 6.39 9.42 14.42
C MET A 211 5.84 9.08 15.80
N GLY A 212 5.63 7.80 16.07
CA GLY A 212 5.32 7.31 17.42
C GLY A 212 6.42 6.39 17.93
N LEU A 213 6.15 5.76 19.08
CA LEU A 213 7.01 4.75 19.69
C LEU A 213 6.27 3.42 19.75
N ALA A 214 7.03 2.35 19.50
CA ALA A 214 6.60 0.98 19.74
C ALA A 214 7.59 0.31 20.69
N PHE A 215 7.08 -0.49 21.61
CA PHE A 215 7.87 -1.47 22.33
C PHE A 215 7.81 -2.78 21.54
N HIS A 216 8.96 -3.32 21.18
CA HIS A 216 9.10 -4.51 20.36
C HIS A 216 10.02 -5.52 21.04
N ARG A 217 9.43 -6.68 21.41
CA ARG A 217 10.16 -7.80 22.01
C ARG A 217 9.68 -9.11 21.40
N GLY A 218 10.57 -9.79 20.67
CA GLY A 218 10.19 -10.99 19.91
C GLY A 218 9.09 -10.65 18.90
N THR A 219 8.01 -11.41 18.88
CA THR A 219 6.83 -11.14 18.04
C THR A 219 5.82 -10.20 18.67
N VAL A 220 6.02 -9.80 19.93
CA VAL A 220 5.13 -8.88 20.64
C VAL A 220 5.50 -7.45 20.36
N VAL A 221 4.54 -6.70 19.82
CA VAL A 221 4.66 -5.28 19.54
C VAL A 221 3.43 -4.57 20.12
N HIS A 222 3.63 -3.49 20.86
CA HIS A 222 2.54 -2.60 21.25
C HIS A 222 2.97 -1.13 21.12
N ARG A 223 1.98 -0.25 20.99
CA ARG A 223 2.22 1.20 20.90
C ARG A 223 2.50 1.76 22.28
N VAL A 224 3.46 2.69 22.35
CA VAL A 224 3.84 3.37 23.59
C VAL A 224 3.06 4.68 23.71
N ALA A 225 2.37 4.83 24.83
CA ALA A 225 1.62 6.03 25.21
C ALA A 225 2.34 6.80 26.32
N ARG A 226 1.88 8.03 26.62
CA ARG A 226 2.46 8.84 27.71
C ARG A 226 2.51 8.11 29.05
N ALA A 227 1.44 7.42 29.40
CA ALA A 227 1.37 6.67 30.65
C ALA A 227 2.39 5.51 30.74
N HIS A 228 2.86 4.96 29.61
CA HIS A 228 3.95 3.97 29.60
C HIS A 228 5.27 4.61 30.02
N LEU A 229 5.57 5.80 29.48
CA LEU A 229 6.79 6.50 29.85
C LEU A 229 6.79 6.91 31.32
N GLU A 230 5.63 7.34 31.84
CA GLU A 230 5.47 7.63 33.27
C GLU A 230 5.69 6.37 34.13
N ALA A 231 5.12 5.23 33.74
CA ALA A 231 5.32 3.96 34.45
C ALA A 231 6.79 3.50 34.40
N TRP A 232 7.48 3.75 33.29
CA TRP A 232 8.89 3.41 33.14
C TRP A 232 9.85 4.47 33.69
N ASP A 233 9.37 5.57 34.30
CA ASP A 233 10.20 6.70 34.74
C ASP A 233 11.13 7.25 33.62
N MET A 234 10.55 7.42 32.43
CA MET A 234 11.25 7.89 31.24
C MET A 234 10.67 9.22 30.74
N THR A 235 11.55 10.10 30.26
CA THR A 235 11.12 11.27 29.49
C THR A 235 10.86 10.91 28.03
N GLU A 236 10.02 11.69 27.35
CA GLU A 236 9.74 11.49 25.94
C GLU A 236 11.00 11.58 25.07
N ASP A 237 11.88 12.55 25.34
CA ASP A 237 13.14 12.71 24.61
C ASP A 237 14.07 11.52 24.80
N ALA A 238 14.26 11.05 26.05
CA ALA A 238 15.08 9.87 26.31
C ALA A 238 14.54 8.60 25.61
N ALA A 239 13.21 8.44 25.58
CA ALA A 239 12.58 7.32 24.90
C ALA A 239 12.79 7.37 23.37
N PHE A 240 12.65 8.53 22.75
CA PHE A 240 12.95 8.68 21.32
C PHE A 240 14.43 8.48 21.01
N GLU A 241 15.35 9.02 21.81
CA GLU A 241 16.79 8.81 21.63
C GLU A 241 17.15 7.32 21.68
N ALA A 242 16.65 6.59 22.68
CA ALA A 242 16.81 5.14 22.76
C ALA A 242 16.25 4.42 21.53
N ALA A 243 15.05 4.80 21.11
CA ALA A 243 14.39 4.21 19.94
C ALA A 243 15.21 4.43 18.65
N PHE A 244 15.72 5.64 18.44
CA PHE A 244 16.59 5.96 17.31
C PHE A 244 17.88 5.16 17.33
N ALA A 245 18.52 5.03 18.49
CA ALA A 245 19.72 4.20 18.65
C ALA A 245 19.44 2.73 18.27
N ASN A 246 18.33 2.18 18.72
CA ASN A 246 17.93 0.81 18.39
C ASN A 246 17.61 0.63 16.90
N LEU A 247 16.92 1.59 16.28
CA LEU A 247 16.65 1.54 14.85
C LEU A 247 17.95 1.58 14.04
N ARG A 248 18.90 2.46 14.41
CA ARG A 248 20.22 2.52 13.76
C ARG A 248 20.98 1.21 13.91
N ALA A 249 21.00 0.62 15.10
CA ALA A 249 21.65 -0.67 15.34
C ALA A 249 21.05 -1.80 14.48
N ARG A 250 19.75 -1.74 14.17
CA ARG A 250 19.04 -2.66 13.26
C ARG A 250 19.18 -2.31 11.77
N SER A 251 19.86 -1.22 11.42
CA SER A 251 19.90 -0.68 10.05
C SER A 251 21.32 -0.66 9.47
N THR A 252 22.11 -1.69 9.78
CA THR A 252 23.52 -1.78 9.33
C THR A 252 23.67 -2.19 7.86
N ALA A 253 22.68 -2.88 7.29
CA ALA A 253 22.65 -3.18 5.85
C ALA A 253 22.25 -1.95 5.03
N PRO A 254 22.83 -1.74 3.83
CA PRO A 254 22.44 -0.64 2.95
C PRO A 254 21.09 -0.90 2.28
N LEU A 255 20.49 0.15 1.72
CA LEU A 255 19.36 0.01 0.80
C LEU A 255 19.78 -0.70 -0.49
N LEU A 256 18.92 -1.58 -1.00
CA LEU A 256 19.18 -2.41 -2.17
C LEU A 256 18.67 -1.71 -3.45
N PRO A 257 19.49 -1.60 -4.51
CA PRO A 257 19.10 -0.94 -5.75
C PRO A 257 18.22 -1.84 -6.64
N SER A 258 17.31 -1.20 -7.37
CA SER A 258 16.56 -1.79 -8.48
C SER A 258 17.09 -1.30 -9.84
N PRO A 259 16.81 -2.01 -10.96
CA PRO A 259 17.21 -1.57 -12.29
C PRO A 259 16.67 -0.19 -12.71
N GLN A 260 15.57 0.28 -12.10
CA GLN A 260 14.98 1.58 -12.38
C GLN A 260 15.62 2.71 -11.54
N GLY A 261 16.57 2.40 -10.66
CA GLY A 261 17.20 3.37 -9.75
C GLY A 261 16.35 3.70 -8.53
N VAL A 262 15.45 2.79 -8.13
CA VAL A 262 14.78 2.84 -6.83
C VAL A 262 15.59 1.99 -5.86
N PHE A 263 15.87 2.54 -4.68
CA PHE A 263 16.49 1.84 -3.58
C PHE A 263 15.41 1.45 -2.56
N GLY A 264 15.47 0.24 -2.03
CA GLY A 264 14.49 -0.27 -1.07
C GLY A 264 15.12 -1.07 0.05
N GLY A 265 14.31 -1.40 1.04
CA GLY A 265 14.73 -2.26 2.14
C GLY A 265 14.81 -3.74 1.78
N GLY A 266 15.49 -4.48 2.65
CA GLY A 266 15.60 -5.94 2.60
C GLY A 266 15.78 -6.54 4.00
N TRP A 267 15.34 -5.82 5.05
CA TRP A 267 15.54 -6.20 6.44
C TRP A 267 14.52 -7.22 6.94
N ASP A 268 13.32 -7.24 6.34
CA ASP A 268 12.23 -8.17 6.67
C ASP A 268 11.85 -8.16 8.17
N ASP A 269 11.94 -6.98 8.81
CA ASP A 269 11.66 -6.80 10.25
C ASP A 269 10.44 -5.91 10.52
N GLY A 270 9.78 -5.40 9.46
CA GLY A 270 8.60 -4.56 9.54
C GLY A 270 8.86 -3.08 9.87
N TYR A 271 10.12 -2.63 9.88
CA TYR A 271 10.51 -1.24 10.18
C TYR A 271 11.01 -0.46 8.97
N ASP A 272 10.83 -0.96 7.75
CA ASP A 272 11.24 -0.31 6.50
C ASP A 272 10.79 1.16 6.46
N SER A 273 9.51 1.44 6.66
CA SER A 273 9.02 2.83 6.65
C SER A 273 9.68 3.69 7.74
N SER A 274 10.03 3.12 8.90
CA SER A 274 10.68 3.83 10.00
C SER A 274 12.12 4.22 9.69
N ARG A 275 12.79 3.50 8.78
CA ARG A 275 14.15 3.83 8.33
C ARG A 275 14.24 5.10 7.47
N MET A 276 13.10 5.68 7.06
CA MET A 276 13.09 7.05 6.53
C MET A 276 13.56 8.10 7.55
N LEU A 277 13.55 7.75 8.84
CA LEU A 277 13.97 8.62 9.93
C LEU A 277 15.50 8.60 10.16
N LEU A 278 16.25 7.86 9.34
CA LEU A 278 17.71 7.79 9.37
C LEU A 278 18.28 8.49 8.13
N PRO A 279 18.45 9.82 8.12
CA PRO A 279 18.94 10.57 6.96
C PRO A 279 20.25 10.02 6.41
N GLU A 280 21.15 9.54 7.27
CA GLU A 280 22.43 8.96 6.89
C GLU A 280 22.28 7.74 5.97
N LEU A 281 21.26 6.91 6.17
CA LEU A 281 20.95 5.76 5.32
C LEU A 281 20.37 6.20 3.97
N ILE A 282 19.55 7.24 3.99
CA ILE A 282 18.86 7.77 2.82
C ILE A 282 19.82 8.52 1.89
N GLU A 283 20.66 9.38 2.45
CA GLU A 283 21.66 10.15 1.73
C GLU A 283 22.74 9.25 1.13
N ALA A 284 23.16 8.18 1.83
CA ALA A 284 24.09 7.21 1.30
C ALA A 284 23.60 6.52 0.02
N ALA A 285 22.28 6.34 -0.14
CA ALA A 285 21.68 5.75 -1.34
C ALA A 285 21.54 6.74 -2.51
N VAL A 286 21.63 8.05 -2.26
CA VAL A 286 21.39 9.10 -3.25
C VAL A 286 22.57 10.08 -3.28
N PRO A 287 23.70 9.71 -3.93
CA PRO A 287 24.90 10.54 -3.97
C PRO A 287 24.73 11.82 -4.83
N GLU A 288 23.74 11.85 -5.72
CA GLU A 288 23.45 12.99 -6.59
C GLU A 288 21.99 13.43 -6.53
N GLY A 289 21.78 14.75 -6.47
CA GLY A 289 20.44 15.34 -6.36
C GLY A 289 19.92 15.32 -4.93
N ARG A 290 18.62 15.52 -4.76
CA ARG A 290 17.97 15.47 -3.43
C ARG A 290 17.29 14.11 -3.25
N PRO A 291 17.40 13.47 -2.08
CA PRO A 291 16.66 12.26 -1.80
C PRO A 291 15.15 12.48 -1.87
N VAL A 292 14.46 11.56 -2.54
CA VAL A 292 13.00 11.45 -2.59
C VAL A 292 12.62 10.08 -2.05
N VAL A 293 11.70 10.06 -1.09
CA VAL A 293 11.18 8.84 -0.47
C VAL A 293 9.69 8.68 -0.70
N MET A 294 9.24 7.43 -0.65
CA MET A 294 7.82 7.08 -0.57
C MET A 294 7.65 5.92 0.40
N VAL A 295 6.71 6.06 1.34
CA VAL A 295 6.39 5.06 2.37
C VAL A 295 4.91 4.64 2.25
N PRO A 296 4.57 3.84 1.23
CA PRO A 296 3.18 3.51 0.94
C PRO A 296 2.57 2.63 2.04
N THR A 297 3.32 1.68 2.60
CA THR A 297 2.86 0.79 3.68
C THR A 297 3.88 0.77 4.82
N ARG A 298 3.58 0.05 5.91
CA ARG A 298 4.48 -0.04 7.08
C ARG A 298 5.80 -0.74 6.73
N GLY A 299 5.73 -1.75 5.88
CA GLY A 299 6.86 -2.58 5.42
C GLY A 299 7.54 -2.09 4.15
N MET A 300 7.23 -0.88 3.66
CA MET A 300 7.84 -0.36 2.44
C MET A 300 8.53 0.98 2.67
N LEU A 301 9.80 1.04 2.25
CA LEU A 301 10.57 2.26 2.04
C LEU A 301 11.15 2.21 0.64
N MET A 302 10.85 3.23 -0.15
CA MET A 302 11.43 3.41 -1.48
C MET A 302 12.15 4.75 -1.52
N VAL A 303 13.38 4.78 -2.04
CA VAL A 303 14.27 5.95 -2.09
C VAL A 303 14.83 6.13 -3.50
N CYS A 304 14.93 7.36 -3.99
CA CYS A 304 15.60 7.69 -5.25
C CYS A 304 16.05 9.16 -5.27
N SER A 305 16.72 9.57 -6.34
CA SER A 305 17.05 10.99 -6.61
C SER A 305 15.86 11.74 -7.21
N ASP A 306 15.68 13.00 -6.83
CA ASP A 306 14.72 13.92 -7.47
C ASP A 306 15.01 14.17 -8.95
N LYS A 307 16.20 13.79 -9.44
CA LYS A 307 16.57 13.83 -10.86
C LYS A 307 16.14 12.58 -11.65
N ASN A 308 15.65 11.53 -10.99
CA ASN A 308 15.29 10.27 -11.65
C ASN A 308 13.77 10.11 -11.75
N GLU A 309 13.16 10.72 -12.78
CA GLU A 309 11.72 10.60 -13.02
C GLU A 309 11.24 9.16 -13.26
N VAL A 310 12.09 8.30 -13.85
CA VAL A 310 11.76 6.88 -14.09
C VAL A 310 11.64 6.12 -12.77
N ALA A 311 12.53 6.38 -11.81
CA ALA A 311 12.45 5.81 -10.47
C ALA A 311 11.19 6.29 -9.72
N MET A 312 10.89 7.59 -9.78
CA MET A 312 9.68 8.14 -9.14
C MET A 312 8.39 7.55 -9.73
N ASP A 313 8.33 7.32 -11.05
CA ASP A 313 7.23 6.60 -11.67
C ASP A 313 7.13 5.14 -11.20
N ALA A 314 8.27 4.46 -11.07
CA ALA A 314 8.34 3.08 -10.56
C ALA A 314 7.86 2.99 -9.11
N MET A 315 8.25 3.93 -8.23
CA MET A 315 7.73 4.03 -6.87
C MET A 315 6.21 4.15 -6.84
N LEU A 316 5.66 5.06 -7.66
CA LEU A 316 4.22 5.27 -7.72
C LEU A 316 3.49 4.01 -8.21
N LYS A 317 4.05 3.27 -9.18
CA LYS A 317 3.49 1.99 -9.64
C LYS A 317 3.49 0.94 -8.52
N ALA A 318 4.60 0.83 -7.77
CA ALA A 318 4.72 -0.09 -6.65
C ALA A 318 3.72 0.26 -5.53
N ALA A 319 3.58 1.54 -5.19
CA ALA A 319 2.58 2.00 -4.22
C ALA A 319 1.15 1.65 -4.65
N ILE A 320 0.78 1.88 -5.91
CA ILE A 320 -0.55 1.52 -6.43
C ILE A 320 -0.80 0.00 -6.35
N SER A 321 0.25 -0.82 -6.53
CA SER A 321 0.15 -2.27 -6.36
C SER A 321 -0.09 -2.66 -4.90
N ALA A 322 0.73 -2.14 -3.98
CA ALA A 322 0.65 -2.40 -2.54
C ALA A 322 -0.69 -1.99 -1.93
N MET A 323 -1.34 -0.97 -2.50
CA MET A 323 -2.68 -0.50 -2.10
C MET A 323 -3.76 -1.59 -2.10
N ARG A 324 -3.57 -2.66 -2.90
CA ARG A 324 -4.52 -3.76 -3.01
C ARG A 324 -4.41 -4.76 -1.86
N GLU A 325 -3.28 -4.77 -1.17
CA GLU A 325 -2.87 -5.83 -0.25
C GLU A 325 -2.78 -5.30 1.18
N GLU A 326 -2.37 -4.04 1.37
CA GLU A 326 -2.10 -3.47 2.69
C GLU A 326 -2.78 -2.11 2.90
N LYS A 327 -3.03 -1.77 4.18
CA LYS A 327 -3.46 -0.43 4.59
C LYS A 327 -2.33 0.56 4.30
N MET A 328 -2.67 1.62 3.57
CA MET A 328 -1.75 2.68 3.21
C MET A 328 -1.35 3.53 4.42
N VAL A 329 -0.06 3.84 4.54
CA VAL A 329 0.49 4.84 5.46
C VAL A 329 0.43 6.21 4.79
N MET A 330 1.36 6.53 3.89
CA MET A 330 1.34 7.80 3.16
C MET A 330 1.94 7.64 1.77
N PRO A 331 1.13 7.38 0.73
CA PRO A 331 1.62 7.17 -0.63
C PRO A 331 1.83 8.51 -1.36
N ARG A 332 2.63 9.40 -0.77
CA ARG A 332 3.11 10.64 -1.39
C ARG A 332 4.63 10.58 -1.56
N LEU A 333 5.15 11.26 -2.56
CA LEU A 333 6.59 11.48 -2.66
C LEU A 333 6.98 12.59 -1.67
N LEU A 334 8.03 12.34 -0.89
CA LEU A 334 8.60 13.29 0.05
C LEU A 334 10.04 13.57 -0.36
N ARG A 335 10.40 14.83 -0.56
CA ARG A 335 11.77 15.23 -0.85
C ARG A 335 12.44 15.77 0.41
N LEU A 336 13.69 15.37 0.65
CA LEU A 336 14.50 15.91 1.73
C LEU A 336 15.04 17.27 1.31
N VAL A 337 14.68 18.32 2.05
CA VAL A 337 15.13 19.70 1.85
C VAL A 337 15.53 20.27 3.20
N ASP A 338 16.80 20.65 3.35
CA ASP A 338 17.37 21.22 4.58
C ASP A 338 17.07 20.36 5.82
N GLY A 339 17.26 19.04 5.68
CA GLY A 339 17.02 18.06 6.75
C GLY A 339 15.53 17.79 7.06
N ARG A 340 14.59 18.31 6.26
CA ARG A 340 13.14 18.14 6.47
C ARG A 340 12.46 17.48 5.30
N TRP A 341 11.52 16.59 5.59
CA TRP A 341 10.66 15.96 4.59
C TRP A 341 9.56 16.93 4.12
N GLN A 342 9.48 17.15 2.82
CA GLN A 342 8.45 18.01 2.21
C GLN A 342 7.72 17.25 1.10
N ILE A 343 6.41 17.47 0.98
CA ILE A 343 5.63 16.89 -0.12
C ILE A 343 6.22 17.37 -1.45
N PHE A 344 6.51 16.41 -2.31
CA PHE A 344 7.08 16.64 -3.63
C PHE A 344 6.15 16.10 -4.70
N VAL A 345 5.82 16.93 -5.69
CA VAL A 345 4.95 16.55 -6.80
C VAL A 345 5.65 16.92 -8.11
N PRO A 346 6.35 15.95 -8.74
CA PRO A 346 6.91 16.16 -10.07
C PRO A 346 5.80 16.50 -11.08
N PRO A 347 6.00 17.49 -11.97
CA PRO A 347 4.97 17.89 -12.95
C PRO A 347 4.41 16.70 -13.74
N SER A 348 5.27 15.78 -14.18
CA SER A 348 4.93 14.58 -14.94
C SER A 348 4.04 13.58 -14.18
N LEU A 349 4.05 13.60 -12.84
CA LEU A 349 3.32 12.66 -11.99
C LEU A 349 2.11 13.27 -11.27
N THR A 350 1.92 14.59 -11.35
CA THR A 350 0.86 15.35 -10.67
C THR A 350 -0.49 14.65 -10.62
N ARG A 351 -1.04 14.27 -11.78
CA ARG A 351 -2.38 13.67 -11.88
C ARG A 351 -2.48 12.32 -11.16
N ARG A 352 -1.44 11.49 -11.26
CA ARG A 352 -1.44 10.13 -10.69
C ARG A 352 -1.21 10.17 -9.18
N LEU A 353 -0.32 11.04 -8.71
CA LEU A 353 -0.12 11.29 -7.28
C LEU A 353 -1.37 11.86 -6.63
N ASN A 354 -2.01 12.86 -7.26
CA ASN A 354 -3.29 13.39 -6.80
C ASN A 354 -4.35 12.27 -6.72
N SER A 355 -4.45 11.43 -7.75
CA SER A 355 -5.42 10.33 -7.77
C SER A 355 -5.24 9.34 -6.63
N LEU A 356 -4.00 9.00 -6.30
CA LEU A 356 -3.66 8.12 -5.19
C LEU A 356 -3.92 8.79 -3.83
N SER A 357 -3.59 10.08 -3.70
CA SER A 357 -3.86 10.84 -2.48
C SER A 357 -5.35 10.93 -2.17
N LYS A 358 -6.19 11.23 -3.16
CA LYS A 358 -7.65 11.31 -2.99
C LYS A 358 -8.29 9.98 -2.63
N TYR A 359 -7.68 8.86 -3.03
CA TYR A 359 -8.12 7.55 -2.60
C TYR A 359 -7.86 7.34 -1.09
N VAL A 360 -6.65 7.66 -0.61
CA VAL A 360 -6.29 7.51 0.81
C VAL A 360 -7.10 8.49 1.67
N GLU A 361 -7.14 9.77 1.31
CA GLU A 361 -7.94 10.79 2.03
C GLU A 361 -9.42 10.39 2.12
N GLY A 362 -9.98 9.85 1.04
CA GLY A 362 -11.37 9.38 1.03
C GLY A 362 -11.62 8.25 2.01
N ASN A 363 -10.69 7.30 2.14
CA ASN A 363 -10.78 6.23 3.13
C ASN A 363 -10.63 6.76 4.57
N ASP A 364 -9.67 7.67 4.81
CA ASP A 364 -9.41 8.25 6.12
C ASP A 364 -10.63 9.04 6.64
N TYR A 365 -11.19 9.94 5.81
CA TYR A 365 -12.39 10.69 6.18
C TYR A 365 -13.64 9.81 6.31
N ARG A 366 -13.74 8.72 5.54
CA ARG A 366 -14.85 7.76 5.66
C ARG A 366 -14.83 7.07 7.02
N LEU A 367 -13.69 6.50 7.42
CA LEU A 367 -13.54 5.84 8.73
C LEU A 367 -13.78 6.84 9.87
N GLN A 368 -13.17 8.01 9.79
CA GLN A 368 -13.35 9.07 10.77
C GLN A 368 -14.83 9.49 10.90
N LYS A 369 -15.56 9.60 9.78
CA LYS A 369 -16.98 9.98 9.79
C LYS A 369 -17.82 9.02 10.61
N GLU A 370 -17.59 7.71 10.49
CA GLU A 370 -18.36 6.71 11.24
C GLU A 370 -18.07 6.80 12.75
N LEU A 371 -16.80 6.98 13.14
CA LEU A 371 -16.42 7.21 14.54
C LEU A 371 -17.05 8.50 15.10
N LEU A 372 -16.98 9.61 14.36
CA LEU A 372 -17.57 10.88 14.76
C LEU A 372 -19.09 10.80 14.87
N LYS A 373 -19.78 10.10 13.96
CA LYS A 373 -21.23 9.90 14.06
C LYS A 373 -21.62 9.17 15.35
N ALA A 374 -20.89 8.10 15.68
CA ALA A 374 -21.12 7.38 16.93
C ALA A 374 -20.90 8.29 18.15
N HIS A 375 -19.86 9.13 18.10
CA HIS A 375 -19.55 10.10 19.15
C HIS A 375 -20.61 11.21 19.29
N GLU A 376 -21.07 11.79 18.17
CA GLU A 376 -22.14 12.80 18.15
C GLU A 376 -23.46 12.22 18.70
N TRP A 377 -23.80 10.99 18.32
CA TRP A 377 -24.96 10.28 18.84
C TRP A 377 -24.88 10.07 20.35
N ALA A 378 -23.74 9.56 20.85
CA ALA A 378 -23.53 9.32 22.28
C ALA A 378 -23.50 10.60 23.12
N SER A 379 -23.03 11.72 22.56
CA SER A 379 -22.90 13.00 23.25
C SER A 379 -24.12 13.93 23.12
N GLY A 380 -25.08 13.60 22.26
CA GLY A 380 -26.29 14.41 22.05
C GLY A 380 -26.06 15.76 21.36
N ARG A 381 -24.84 16.04 20.85
CA ARG A 381 -24.49 17.33 20.21
C ARG A 381 -25.09 17.53 18.82
N ASN A 382 -25.57 16.44 18.20
CA ASN A 382 -26.35 16.42 16.96
C ASN A 382 -25.77 17.24 15.78
N ARG A 383 -24.44 17.33 15.68
CA ARG A 383 -23.79 18.02 14.55
C ARG A 383 -23.75 17.10 13.32
N CYS A 384 -23.97 17.67 12.14
CA CYS A 384 -23.88 16.92 10.89
C CYS A 384 -22.41 16.61 10.55
N VAL A 385 -22.03 15.33 10.52
CA VAL A 385 -20.70 14.91 10.06
C VAL A 385 -20.69 14.81 8.54
N VAL A 386 -20.19 15.85 7.87
CA VAL A 386 -20.29 15.99 6.41
C VAL A 386 -19.39 14.98 5.67
N THR A 387 -19.89 14.47 4.55
CA THR A 387 -19.19 13.50 3.70
C THR A 387 -18.06 14.17 2.92
N TYR A 388 -16.89 13.53 2.91
CA TYR A 388 -15.83 13.83 1.94
C TYR A 388 -16.14 13.09 0.63
N LEU A 389 -16.46 13.82 -0.44
CA LEU A 389 -16.79 13.26 -1.74
C LEU A 389 -15.58 13.36 -2.68
N VAL A 390 -15.38 12.38 -3.55
CA VAL A 390 -14.37 12.42 -4.61
C VAL A 390 -15.06 12.19 -5.96
N GLY A 391 -15.01 13.18 -6.82
CA GLY A 391 -15.48 13.12 -8.20
C GLY A 391 -14.34 13.23 -9.22
N LYS A 392 -14.66 13.07 -10.50
CA LYS A 392 -13.76 13.41 -11.60
C LYS A 392 -14.29 14.67 -12.27
N LEU A 393 -13.47 15.70 -12.39
CA LEU A 393 -13.86 16.99 -12.96
C LEU A 393 -13.07 17.31 -14.23
N GLY A 394 -13.74 18.00 -15.15
CA GLY A 394 -13.14 18.51 -16.38
C GLY A 394 -12.85 17.44 -17.44
N PRO A 395 -12.35 17.86 -18.62
CA PRO A 395 -12.03 16.96 -19.72
C PRO A 395 -10.92 15.96 -19.36
N GLU A 396 -9.97 16.36 -18.51
CA GLU A 396 -8.87 15.51 -18.07
C GLU A 396 -9.24 14.52 -16.96
N GLN A 397 -10.50 14.55 -16.49
CA GLN A 397 -11.04 13.63 -15.49
C GLN A 397 -10.21 13.61 -14.19
N VAL A 398 -9.77 14.80 -13.75
CA VAL A 398 -8.94 14.96 -12.55
C VAL A 398 -9.77 14.61 -11.32
N ARG A 399 -9.26 13.71 -10.47
CA ARG A 399 -9.90 13.41 -9.19
C ARG A 399 -9.88 14.64 -8.31
N THR A 400 -11.06 15.12 -7.93
CA THR A 400 -11.28 16.34 -7.15
C THR A 400 -12.20 16.00 -5.99
N SER A 401 -11.79 16.42 -4.79
CA SER A 401 -12.56 16.24 -3.57
C SER A 401 -13.48 17.43 -3.32
N ALA A 402 -14.62 17.17 -2.68
CA ALA A 402 -15.56 18.21 -2.33
C ALA A 402 -16.40 17.89 -1.11
N CYS A 403 -16.91 18.93 -0.46
CA CYS A 403 -17.93 18.82 0.58
C CYS A 403 -18.96 19.95 0.44
N THR A 404 -20.10 19.77 1.10
CA THR A 404 -21.20 20.74 1.08
C THR A 404 -21.41 21.32 2.47
N TRP A 405 -21.34 22.64 2.56
CA TRP A 405 -21.86 23.42 3.69
C TRP A 405 -23.31 23.75 3.39
N THR A 406 -24.22 23.19 4.17
CA THR A 406 -25.67 23.37 4.01
C THR A 406 -26.16 24.44 4.98
N ARG A 407 -27.02 25.36 4.50
CA ARG A 407 -27.66 26.38 5.34
C ARG A 407 -28.43 25.73 6.50
N ASP A 408 -28.39 26.40 7.66
CA ASP A 408 -29.10 26.04 8.90
C ASP A 408 -28.79 24.64 9.45
N MET A 409 -27.61 24.12 9.13
CA MET A 409 -27.14 22.82 9.58
C MET A 409 -25.76 22.92 10.22
N PRO A 410 -25.67 22.97 11.57
CA PRO A 410 -24.39 22.90 12.27
C PRO A 410 -23.63 21.64 11.86
N SER A 411 -22.40 21.81 11.38
CA SER A 411 -21.70 20.77 10.61
C SER A 411 -20.22 20.66 10.96
N LEU A 412 -19.67 19.45 10.80
CA LEU A 412 -18.24 19.16 10.83
C LEU A 412 -17.76 18.90 9.39
N LEU A 413 -17.24 19.93 8.74
CA LEU A 413 -16.80 19.90 7.35
C LEU A 413 -15.41 19.28 7.21
N PRO A 414 -15.20 18.28 6.34
CA PRO A 414 -13.85 17.82 6.02
C PRO A 414 -13.13 18.84 5.12
N LYS A 415 -11.81 18.96 5.21
CA LYS A 415 -11.03 19.77 4.27
C LYS A 415 -11.01 19.09 2.89
N THR A 416 -11.47 19.80 1.85
CA THR A 416 -11.60 19.30 0.47
C THR A 416 -11.01 20.28 -0.54
N ASP A 417 -10.95 19.93 -1.83
CA ASP A 417 -10.48 20.87 -2.87
C ASP A 417 -11.58 21.91 -3.20
N LEU A 418 -12.84 21.47 -3.24
CA LEU A 418 -14.00 22.32 -3.49
C LEU A 418 -14.93 22.38 -2.27
N LEU A 419 -15.54 23.54 -2.07
CA LEU A 419 -16.57 23.78 -1.06
C LEU A 419 -17.85 24.26 -1.76
N TYR A 420 -18.93 23.51 -1.57
CA TYR A 420 -20.26 23.85 -2.06
C TYR A 420 -21.06 24.54 -0.96
N PHE A 421 -21.63 25.71 -1.25
CA PHE A 421 -22.57 26.40 -0.38
C PHE A 421 -23.99 26.17 -0.88
N ALA A 422 -24.75 25.35 -0.15
CA ALA A 422 -26.08 24.93 -0.56
C ALA A 422 -27.15 25.50 0.38
N ASP A 423 -28.18 26.08 -0.23
CA ASP A 423 -29.40 26.50 0.46
C ASP A 423 -30.55 25.57 0.01
N PRO A 424 -31.04 24.66 0.88
CA PRO A 424 -32.12 23.74 0.51
C PRO A 424 -33.42 24.42 0.09
N ALA A 425 -33.63 25.69 0.47
CA ALA A 425 -34.79 26.48 0.06
C ALA A 425 -34.62 27.14 -1.31
N SER A 426 -33.39 27.20 -1.83
CA SER A 426 -33.11 27.76 -3.16
C SER A 426 -33.12 26.69 -4.24
N LEU A 427 -33.63 27.05 -5.42
CA LEU A 427 -33.54 26.23 -6.63
C LEU A 427 -32.26 26.52 -7.44
N ASP A 428 -31.49 27.54 -7.04
CA ASP A 428 -30.25 27.89 -7.71
C ASP A 428 -29.16 26.84 -7.46
N PRO A 429 -28.24 26.63 -8.43
CA PRO A 429 -27.08 25.78 -8.21
C PRO A 429 -26.23 26.29 -7.03
N PRO A 430 -25.69 25.39 -6.18
CA PRO A 430 -24.80 25.77 -5.09
C PRO A 430 -23.61 26.61 -5.57
N ILE A 431 -23.27 27.66 -4.81
CA ILE A 431 -22.03 28.41 -5.05
C ILE A 431 -20.87 27.47 -4.78
N THR A 432 -19.97 27.36 -5.75
CA THR A 432 -18.84 26.42 -5.72
C THR A 432 -17.55 27.20 -5.87
N VAL A 433 -16.66 27.08 -4.89
CA VAL A 433 -15.32 27.68 -4.90
C VAL A 433 -14.29 26.67 -4.41
N THR A 434 -13.01 26.92 -4.66
CA THR A 434 -11.95 26.14 -4.02
C THR A 434 -11.91 26.45 -2.53
N TRP A 435 -11.44 25.48 -1.73
CA TRP A 435 -11.27 25.68 -0.29
C TRP A 435 -10.39 26.90 0.00
N GLU A 436 -9.24 26.98 -0.67
CA GLU A 436 -8.27 28.07 -0.50
C GLU A 436 -8.86 29.44 -0.84
N ALA A 437 -9.71 29.53 -1.86
CA ALA A 437 -10.36 30.79 -2.24
C ALA A 437 -11.52 31.17 -1.30
N ALA A 438 -12.15 30.19 -0.64
CA ALA A 438 -13.20 30.45 0.34
C ALA A 438 -12.65 30.99 1.67
N MET A 439 -11.48 30.50 2.11
CA MET A 439 -10.94 30.78 3.45
C MET A 439 -10.85 32.27 3.82
N PRO A 440 -10.41 33.19 2.95
CA PRO A 440 -10.40 34.63 3.28
C PRO A 440 -11.78 35.23 3.57
N VAL A 441 -12.86 34.64 3.05
CA VAL A 441 -14.23 35.14 3.19
C VAL A 441 -14.96 34.50 4.37
N VAL A 442 -14.81 33.18 4.53
CA VAL A 442 -15.58 32.37 5.48
C VAL A 442 -14.75 31.73 6.59
N GLY A 443 -13.42 31.88 6.57
CA GLY A 443 -12.54 31.23 7.55
C GLY A 443 -12.84 31.61 9.00
N ALA A 444 -13.31 32.84 9.25
CA ALA A 444 -13.72 33.30 10.58
C ALA A 444 -15.00 32.61 11.10
N LEU A 445 -15.80 31.99 10.21
CA LEU A 445 -16.98 31.21 10.56
C LEU A 445 -16.66 29.73 10.83
N MET A 446 -15.39 29.33 10.63
CA MET A 446 -14.94 27.95 10.74
C MET A 446 -14.02 27.78 11.94
N GLN A 447 -14.35 26.85 12.83
CA GLN A 447 -13.49 26.43 13.91
C GLN A 447 -12.83 25.09 13.55
N ARG A 448 -11.51 25.09 13.33
CA ARG A 448 -10.77 23.84 13.12
C ARG A 448 -10.83 22.97 14.38
N THR A 449 -11.17 21.69 14.22
CA THR A 449 -11.17 20.71 15.31
C THR A 449 -9.79 20.06 15.47
N ASP A 450 -9.60 19.36 16.59
CA ASP A 450 -8.40 18.56 16.86
C ASP A 450 -8.44 17.17 16.21
N ASP A 451 -9.44 16.91 15.37
CA ASP A 451 -9.56 15.65 14.64
C ASP A 451 -8.46 15.50 13.58
N TYR A 452 -8.10 14.26 13.26
CA TYR A 452 -7.16 13.94 12.18
C TYR A 452 -7.75 12.88 11.24
N PRO A 453 -7.84 13.14 9.92
CA PRO A 453 -7.61 14.44 9.26
C PRO A 453 -8.54 15.56 9.76
N PRO A 454 -8.16 16.85 9.64
CA PRO A 454 -8.88 17.94 10.28
C PRO A 454 -10.29 18.13 9.73
N ARG A 455 -11.22 18.46 10.63
CA ARG A 455 -12.54 18.98 10.28
C ARG A 455 -12.69 20.41 10.76
N TYR A 456 -13.66 21.11 10.19
CA TYR A 456 -14.02 22.47 10.54
C TYR A 456 -15.46 22.48 11.02
N TYR A 457 -15.63 22.79 12.30
CA TYR A 457 -16.94 23.04 12.85
C TYR A 457 -17.46 24.37 12.34
N VAL A 458 -18.70 24.34 11.84
CA VAL A 458 -19.45 25.52 11.42
C VAL A 458 -20.79 25.50 12.14
N GLU A 459 -21.10 26.58 12.83
CA GLU A 459 -22.38 26.73 13.53
C GLU A 459 -23.43 27.37 12.63
N GLY A 460 -23.07 28.46 11.94
CA GLY A 460 -23.93 29.21 11.04
C GLY A 460 -23.62 28.99 9.56
N PHE A 461 -24.21 29.83 8.72
CA PHE A 461 -23.99 29.88 7.28
C PHE A 461 -23.51 31.28 6.87
N PRO A 462 -22.74 31.45 5.77
CA PRO A 462 -22.31 32.78 5.34
C PRO A 462 -23.49 33.72 5.08
N ASN A 463 -23.32 34.98 5.44
CA ASN A 463 -24.32 36.02 5.17
C ASN A 463 -24.38 36.39 3.68
N GLU A 464 -25.36 37.20 3.29
CA GLU A 464 -25.56 37.59 1.88
C GLU A 464 -24.35 38.28 1.26
N VAL A 465 -23.64 39.13 2.02
CA VAL A 465 -22.43 39.82 1.54
C VAL A 465 -21.31 38.81 1.26
N GLN A 466 -21.10 37.86 2.16
CA GLN A 466 -20.12 36.80 1.97
C GLN A 466 -20.51 35.88 0.81
N LEU A 467 -21.78 35.53 0.67
CA LEU A 467 -22.27 34.73 -0.47
C LEU A 467 -22.08 35.44 -1.80
N ALA A 468 -22.34 36.75 -1.87
CA ALA A 468 -22.07 37.56 -3.05
C ALA A 468 -20.57 37.56 -3.43
N GLN A 469 -19.68 37.76 -2.44
CA GLN A 469 -18.24 37.68 -2.65
C GLN A 469 -17.79 36.31 -3.16
N LEU A 470 -18.31 35.23 -2.58
CA LEU A 470 -18.03 33.86 -3.03
C LEU A 470 -18.56 33.61 -4.45
N ALA A 471 -19.72 34.16 -4.80
CA ALA A 471 -20.28 34.06 -6.14
C ALA A 471 -19.41 34.79 -7.17
N ASP A 472 -18.87 35.96 -6.84
CA ASP A 472 -17.94 36.71 -7.69
C ASP A 472 -16.62 35.94 -7.90
N ILE A 473 -16.07 35.34 -6.84
CA ILE A 473 -14.89 34.46 -6.91
C ILE A 473 -15.19 33.27 -7.83
N ALA A 474 -16.33 32.61 -7.65
CA ALA A 474 -16.75 31.48 -8.49
C ALA A 474 -16.91 31.89 -9.96
N ALA A 475 -17.51 33.05 -10.23
CA ALA A 475 -17.69 33.58 -11.57
C ALA A 475 -16.34 33.93 -12.23
N ALA A 476 -15.41 34.52 -11.48
CA ALA A 476 -14.05 34.80 -11.95
C ALA A 476 -13.30 33.52 -12.32
N ALA A 477 -13.31 32.51 -11.45
CA ALA A 477 -12.68 31.22 -11.71
C ALA A 477 -13.26 30.51 -12.94
N ARG A 478 -14.59 30.56 -13.15
CA ARG A 478 -15.23 30.00 -14.36
C ARG A 478 -14.79 30.74 -15.63
N ARG A 479 -14.68 32.07 -15.59
CA ARG A 479 -14.19 32.87 -16.73
C ARG A 479 -12.75 32.51 -17.07
N GLU A 480 -11.89 32.39 -16.06
CA GLU A 480 -10.49 31.99 -16.24
C GLU A 480 -10.36 30.58 -16.81
N ALA A 481 -11.05 29.60 -16.24
CA ALA A 481 -11.05 28.22 -16.74
C ALA A 481 -11.53 28.12 -18.19
N LYS A 482 -12.57 28.90 -18.56
CA LYS A 482 -13.05 28.98 -19.95
C LYS A 482 -11.99 29.59 -20.89
N ALA A 483 -11.28 30.64 -20.44
CA ALA A 483 -10.22 31.26 -21.22
C ALA A 483 -9.02 30.30 -21.42
N GLN A 484 -8.61 29.60 -20.37
CA GLN A 484 -7.54 28.58 -20.44
C GLN A 484 -7.92 27.42 -21.37
N ALA A 485 -9.16 26.92 -21.28
CA ALA A 485 -9.64 25.86 -22.17
C ALA A 485 -9.67 26.31 -23.64
N LEU A 486 -10.07 27.56 -23.91
CA LEU A 486 -10.05 28.12 -25.26
C LEU A 486 -8.61 28.25 -25.79
N ALA A 487 -7.69 28.74 -24.96
CA ALA A 487 -6.27 28.85 -25.31
C ALA A 487 -5.64 27.47 -25.59
N ALA A 488 -5.93 26.47 -24.76
CA ALA A 488 -5.47 25.10 -24.97
C ALA A 488 -6.02 24.49 -26.27
N ALA A 489 -7.30 24.72 -26.58
CA ALA A 489 -7.90 24.28 -27.83
C ALA A 489 -7.26 24.95 -29.06
N GLN A 490 -7.00 26.25 -28.99
CA GLN A 490 -6.30 26.99 -30.04
C GLN A 490 -4.86 26.49 -30.24
N ALA A 491 -4.12 26.24 -29.14
CA ALA A 491 -2.77 25.69 -29.19
C ALA A 491 -2.75 24.28 -29.80
N ALA A 492 -3.70 23.42 -29.42
CA ALA A 492 -3.84 22.08 -30.00
C ALA A 492 -4.15 22.14 -31.50
N GLN A 493 -5.03 23.05 -31.92
CA GLN A 493 -5.36 23.25 -33.32
C GLN A 493 -4.16 23.80 -34.13
N ALA A 494 -3.39 24.73 -33.56
CA ALA A 494 -2.17 25.24 -34.17
C ALA A 494 -1.07 24.16 -34.29
N ALA A 495 -0.92 23.30 -33.27
CA ALA A 495 0.01 22.17 -33.30
C ALA A 495 -0.38 21.14 -34.37
N LEU A 496 -1.68 20.85 -34.53
CA LEU A 496 -2.18 19.97 -35.57
C LEU A 496 -1.98 20.57 -36.97
N ALA A 497 -2.23 21.87 -37.14
CA ALA A 497 -1.95 22.57 -38.39
C ALA A 497 -0.46 22.53 -38.73
N ALA A 498 0.42 22.76 -37.75
CA ALA A 498 1.88 22.70 -37.93
C ALA A 498 2.39 21.30 -38.29
N GLN A 499 1.77 20.23 -37.76
CA GLN A 499 2.05 18.85 -38.17
C GLN A 499 1.62 18.58 -39.61
N ASN A 500 0.48 19.13 -40.03
CA ASN A 500 -0.05 18.99 -41.39
C ASN A 500 0.68 19.85 -42.44
N THR A 501 1.33 20.95 -42.03
CA THR A 501 2.16 21.81 -42.90
C THR A 501 3.65 21.47 -42.91
N ARG A 502 4.09 20.39 -42.23
CA ARG A 502 5.45 19.87 -42.47
C ARG A 502 5.54 19.45 -43.94
N PRO A 503 6.39 20.08 -44.78
CA PRO A 503 6.51 19.69 -46.17
C PRO A 503 6.98 18.24 -46.22
N MET A 504 6.42 17.49 -47.17
CA MET A 504 6.82 16.15 -47.59
C MET A 504 8.24 16.18 -48.22
N LEU A 505 9.25 16.69 -47.50
CA LEU A 505 10.66 16.64 -47.87
C LEU A 505 11.24 15.30 -47.39
N ASP A 506 10.70 14.20 -47.89
CA ASP A 506 11.46 12.94 -47.98
C ASP A 506 11.05 12.07 -49.17
N SER A 507 10.61 12.71 -50.27
CA SER A 507 10.42 12.05 -51.56
C SER A 507 11.73 11.57 -52.22
N ARG A 508 12.89 11.85 -51.61
CA ARG A 508 14.19 11.28 -52.04
C ARG A 508 14.48 9.89 -51.47
N ARG A 509 13.77 9.43 -50.43
CA ARG A 509 13.96 8.06 -49.88
C ARG A 509 13.15 6.96 -50.58
N MET A 510 12.12 7.32 -51.35
CA MET A 510 11.35 6.34 -52.13
C MET A 510 11.97 5.98 -53.50
N GLN A 511 12.91 6.76 -54.02
CA GLN A 511 13.62 6.41 -55.27
C GLN A 511 14.74 5.38 -55.07
N THR A 512 15.13 5.06 -53.84
CA THR A 512 16.21 4.09 -53.56
C THR A 512 15.71 2.66 -53.31
N VAL A 513 14.39 2.45 -53.15
CA VAL A 513 13.81 1.10 -52.93
C VAL A 513 13.32 0.45 -54.24
N ALA A 514 12.97 1.25 -55.25
CA ALA A 514 12.56 0.74 -56.56
C ALA A 514 13.72 0.29 -57.47
N ALA A 515 14.98 0.52 -57.08
CA ALA A 515 16.17 0.12 -57.85
C ALA A 515 16.82 -1.20 -57.40
N VAL A 516 16.29 -1.86 -56.35
CA VAL A 516 16.85 -3.12 -55.81
C VAL A 516 16.00 -4.35 -56.14
N LEU A 517 14.79 -4.18 -56.66
CA LEU A 517 13.86 -5.29 -56.97
C LEU A 517 13.71 -5.62 -58.47
N ASN A 518 14.55 -5.06 -59.35
CA ASN A 518 14.61 -5.46 -60.76
C ASN A 518 16.06 -5.67 -61.22
N ARG A 519 16.63 -6.84 -60.95
CA ARG A 519 17.71 -7.40 -61.77
C ARG A 519 17.41 -8.86 -62.11
N PRO A 520 17.45 -9.25 -63.40
CA PRO A 520 17.19 -10.62 -63.83
C PRO A 520 18.34 -11.57 -63.49
N VAL A 521 17.98 -12.85 -63.35
CA VAL A 521 18.87 -14.01 -63.25
C VAL A 521 19.70 -14.14 -64.52
N GLY A 522 21.03 -14.08 -64.41
CA GLY A 522 21.94 -14.35 -65.52
C GLY A 522 23.35 -13.79 -65.31
N GLU A 523 24.28 -14.66 -64.90
CA GLU A 523 25.74 -14.58 -65.11
C GLU A 523 26.51 -13.35 -64.61
N VAL A 524 27.25 -13.50 -63.50
CA VAL A 524 28.73 -13.42 -63.54
C VAL A 524 29.30 -14.45 -62.55
N LEU A 525 29.71 -15.57 -63.13
CA LEU A 525 30.64 -16.55 -62.56
C LEU A 525 32.08 -16.04 -62.78
N ARG A 526 32.95 -16.28 -61.79
CA ARG A 526 34.44 -16.35 -61.81
C ARG A 526 35.23 -15.20 -61.15
N SER A 527 35.51 -15.40 -59.86
CA SER A 527 36.89 -15.58 -59.39
C SER A 527 36.87 -16.76 -58.39
N ALA A 528 37.34 -17.93 -58.83
CA ALA A 528 38.69 -18.46 -58.56
C ALA A 528 38.85 -18.87 -57.07
N LEU A 529 38.41 -20.08 -56.69
CA LEU A 529 39.14 -21.35 -56.72
C LEU A 529 40.13 -21.56 -55.56
N GLY A 530 39.75 -22.52 -54.71
CA GLY A 530 40.57 -23.33 -53.79
C GLY A 530 39.78 -23.64 -52.53
N ARG A 531 39.35 -24.86 -52.18
CA ARG A 531 39.60 -26.25 -52.59
C ARG A 531 38.34 -27.06 -52.22
N LYS A 532 37.79 -27.93 -53.09
CA LYS A 532 37.85 -29.42 -53.03
C LYS A 532 38.05 -30.00 -51.62
N ALA A 533 37.40 -31.05 -51.13
CA ALA A 533 36.39 -31.99 -51.63
C ALA A 533 35.91 -32.78 -50.39
N GLY A 534 34.62 -33.15 -50.26
CA GLY A 534 34.14 -34.51 -50.52
C GLY A 534 33.29 -34.96 -49.32
N ALA A 535 31.96 -34.97 -49.48
CA ALA A 535 31.15 -36.16 -49.79
C ALA A 535 30.65 -36.92 -48.53
N LYS A 536 29.43 -36.54 -48.11
CA LYS A 536 28.21 -37.36 -47.83
C LYS A 536 28.35 -38.90 -47.95
N PRO A 537 27.51 -39.73 -47.27
CA PRO A 537 26.03 -39.63 -47.38
C PRO A 537 25.21 -40.11 -46.14
N ALA A 538 23.99 -39.58 -45.94
CA ALA A 538 22.67 -40.16 -46.28
C ALA A 538 21.91 -40.68 -45.05
N HIS A 539 20.78 -40.03 -44.74
CA HIS A 539 19.41 -40.57 -44.75
C HIS A 539 19.10 -41.61 -43.68
N ALA A 540 18.21 -41.26 -42.74
CA ALA A 540 16.80 -41.68 -42.80
C ALA A 540 16.10 -41.40 -41.45
N ARG A 541 14.87 -40.89 -41.55
CA ARG A 541 13.82 -40.76 -40.53
C ARG A 541 13.85 -39.55 -39.61
#